data_AF-A0A519SK45-F1
#
_entry.id   AF-A0A519SK45-F1
#
_cell.length_a   1.000
_cell.length_b   1.000
_cell.length_c   1.000
_cell.angle_alpha   90.00
_cell.angle_beta   90.00
_cell.angle_gamma   90.00
#
_symmetry.space_group_name_H-M   'P 1'
#
loop_
_entity.id
_entity.type
_entity.pdbx_description
1 polymer ?
#
loop_
_entity_poly.entity_id
_entity_poly.type
_entity_poly.pdbx_seq_one_letter_code
_entity_poly.pdbx_strand_id
1 'polypeptide(L)'
;MEFDNPRTERATAQMLYWMLGARFFKQYATAAEARAVASYVERDWLFIHHIEAQYLSGFYTPGTVGFDPASDPFPGMLGHDWTASYQDKPAALAIPAPLLEAVAGIQPQSSVEAESEEGIPLHIVEQLNALREPDPDEEDEEA
;
A
#
# COMPACT_ATOMS: atom_id res chain seq x y z
N MET A 1 -10.58 -14.36 4.53
CA MET A 1 -9.58 -13.28 4.39
C MET A 1 -8.63 -13.74 3.30
N GLU A 2 -8.56 -13.05 2.17
CA GLU A 2 -8.14 -13.61 0.86
C GLU A 2 -6.72 -13.17 0.42
N PHE A 3 -5.72 -13.27 1.30
CA PHE A 3 -4.32 -13.08 0.91
C PHE A 3 -3.49 -14.35 1.17
N ASP A 4 -4.05 -15.49 0.75
CA ASP A 4 -3.49 -16.83 0.90
C ASP A 4 -3.10 -17.45 -0.45
N ASN A 5 -2.56 -16.61 -1.34
CA ASN A 5 -1.97 -17.10 -2.58
C ASN A 5 -0.46 -17.31 -2.38
N PRO A 6 0.04 -18.56 -2.32
CA PRO A 6 1.48 -18.81 -2.13
C PRO A 6 2.32 -18.30 -3.31
N ARG A 7 1.71 -18.09 -4.50
CA ARG A 7 2.38 -17.52 -5.67
C ARG A 7 2.62 -16.02 -5.58
N THR A 8 2.05 -15.35 -4.58
CA THR A 8 2.38 -13.96 -4.29
C THR A 8 3.86 -13.84 -3.98
N GLU A 9 4.53 -12.86 -4.59
CA GLU A 9 5.95 -12.61 -4.32
C GLU A 9 6.15 -11.97 -2.94
N ARG A 10 7.25 -12.36 -2.29
CA ARG A 10 7.62 -11.86 -0.96
C ARG A 10 7.68 -10.33 -0.89
N ALA A 11 8.23 -9.67 -1.90
CA ALA A 11 8.29 -8.20 -1.98
C ALA A 11 6.88 -7.57 -2.02
N THR A 12 5.95 -8.15 -2.79
CA THR A 12 4.55 -7.67 -2.86
C THR A 12 3.84 -7.81 -1.51
N ALA A 13 4.04 -8.93 -0.82
CA ALA A 13 3.46 -9.12 0.51
C ALA A 13 4.01 -8.11 1.53
N GLN A 14 5.32 -7.83 1.49
CA GLN A 14 5.95 -6.82 2.34
C GLN A 14 5.45 -5.41 2.01
N MET A 15 5.36 -5.05 0.74
CA MET A 15 4.80 -3.77 0.28
C MET A 15 3.39 -3.56 0.84
N LEU A 16 2.49 -4.55 0.68
CA LEU A 16 1.14 -4.46 1.21
C LEU A 16 1.10 -4.34 2.74
N TYR A 17 1.93 -5.11 3.45
CA TYR A 17 2.05 -4.98 4.92
C TYR A 17 2.35 -3.53 5.34
N TRP A 18 3.28 -2.86 4.67
CA TRP A 18 3.64 -1.47 4.98
C TRP A 18 2.57 -0.46 4.54
N MET A 19 2.01 -0.59 3.34
CA MET A 19 0.97 0.29 2.81
C MET A 19 -0.34 0.23 3.63
N LEU A 20 -0.62 -0.90 4.28
CA LEU A 20 -1.75 -1.06 5.21
C LEU A 20 -1.51 -0.36 6.56
N GLY A 21 -0.36 0.30 6.75
CA GLY A 21 -0.05 1.01 7.98
C GLY A 21 0.38 0.08 9.11
N ALA A 22 1.14 -0.97 8.82
CA ALA A 22 1.59 -1.95 9.81
C ALA A 22 2.04 -1.34 11.14
N ARG A 23 2.89 -0.31 11.10
CA ARG A 23 3.35 0.34 12.33
C ARG A 23 2.23 0.98 13.14
N PHE A 24 1.28 1.64 12.49
CA PHE A 24 0.11 2.19 13.17
C PHE A 24 -0.62 1.10 13.97
N PHE A 25 -0.82 -0.07 13.38
CA PHE A 25 -1.54 -1.17 14.05
C PHE A 25 -0.75 -1.86 15.17
N LYS A 26 0.58 -1.68 15.23
CA LYS A 26 1.40 -2.17 16.35
C LYS A 26 1.10 -1.48 17.69
N GLN A 27 0.29 -0.42 17.71
CA GLN A 27 -0.19 0.21 18.94
C GLN A 27 -1.19 -0.66 19.73
N TYR A 28 -1.82 -1.64 19.08
CA TYR A 28 -2.77 -2.56 19.71
C TYR A 28 -2.09 -3.90 19.98
N ALA A 29 -2.08 -4.35 21.24
CA ALA A 29 -1.51 -5.62 21.65
C ALA A 29 -2.39 -6.81 21.23
N THR A 30 -3.70 -6.58 21.08
CA THR A 30 -4.67 -7.63 20.74
C THR A 30 -5.73 -7.13 19.76
N ALA A 31 -6.35 -8.07 19.04
CA ALA A 31 -7.53 -7.80 18.21
C ALA A 31 -8.69 -7.16 19.00
N ALA A 32 -8.84 -7.52 20.28
CA ALA A 32 -9.89 -6.95 21.14
C ALA A 32 -9.64 -5.46 21.44
N GLU A 33 -8.39 -5.05 21.63
CA GLU A 33 -8.03 -3.62 21.77
C GLU A 33 -8.29 -2.85 20.48
N ALA A 34 -7.91 -3.41 19.33
CA ALA A 34 -8.24 -2.86 18.03
C ALA A 34 -9.77 -2.73 17.84
N ARG A 35 -10.52 -3.76 18.24
CA ARG A 35 -11.98 -3.80 18.15
C ARG A 35 -12.68 -2.76 19.02
N ALA A 36 -12.09 -2.42 20.16
CA ALA A 36 -12.60 -1.39 21.05
C ALA A 36 -12.58 0.01 20.39
N VAL A 37 -11.70 0.24 19.41
CA VAL A 37 -11.70 1.44 18.58
C VAL A 37 -12.82 1.35 17.53
N ALA A 38 -12.78 0.32 16.67
CA ALA A 38 -13.86 0.01 15.73
C ALA A 38 -13.70 -1.40 15.13
N SER A 39 -14.77 -1.94 14.54
CA SER A 39 -14.73 -3.26 13.88
C SER A 39 -13.80 -3.30 12.66
N TYR A 40 -13.68 -2.21 11.89
CA TYR A 40 -12.76 -2.17 10.76
C TYR A 40 -11.29 -2.15 11.23
N VAL A 41 -11.00 -1.55 12.40
CA VAL A 41 -9.65 -1.55 12.98
C VAL A 41 -9.25 -2.96 13.41
N GLU A 42 -10.16 -3.73 14.00
CA GLU A 42 -9.94 -5.17 14.28
C GLU A 42 -9.64 -5.95 13.00
N ARG A 43 -10.46 -5.77 11.96
CA ARG A 43 -10.29 -6.45 10.67
C ARG A 43 -8.93 -6.16 10.07
N ASP A 44 -8.51 -4.89 10.05
CA ASP A 44 -7.25 -4.48 9.44
C ASP A 44 -6.06 -4.95 10.29
N TRP A 45 -6.16 -4.92 11.62
CA TRP A 45 -5.18 -5.50 12.54
C TRP A 45 -4.98 -7.00 12.28
N LEU A 46 -6.09 -7.76 12.19
CA LEU A 46 -6.06 -9.19 11.89
C LEU A 46 -5.42 -9.46 10.53
N PHE A 47 -5.70 -8.62 9.53
CA PHE A 47 -5.15 -8.79 8.19
C PHE A 47 -3.64 -8.57 8.13
N ILE A 48 -3.15 -7.50 8.76
CA ILE A 48 -1.73 -7.18 8.84
C ILE A 48 -0.99 -8.31 9.58
N HIS A 49 -1.54 -8.77 10.70
CA HIS A 49 -0.96 -9.88 11.46
C HIS A 49 -0.98 -11.21 10.69
N HIS A 50 -1.98 -11.44 9.85
CA HIS A 50 -2.01 -12.59 8.94
C HIS A 50 -0.89 -12.51 7.90
N ILE A 51 -0.71 -11.36 7.23
CA ILE A 51 0.39 -11.17 6.27
C ILE A 51 1.74 -11.37 6.95
N GLU A 52 1.93 -10.81 8.14
CA GLU A 52 3.15 -10.97 8.95
C GLU A 52 3.44 -12.46 9.24
N ALA A 53 2.44 -13.20 9.74
CA ALA A 53 2.61 -14.62 10.04
C ALA A 53 3.01 -15.44 8.81
N GLN A 54 2.35 -15.20 7.67
CA GLN A 54 2.66 -15.87 6.40
C GLN A 54 4.04 -15.48 5.85
N TYR A 55 4.44 -14.21 6.01
CA TYR A 55 5.75 -13.73 5.60
C TYR A 55 6.88 -14.37 6.39
N LEU A 56 6.69 -14.51 7.71
CA LEU A 56 7.65 -15.13 8.62
C LEU A 56 7.70 -16.65 8.50
N SER A 57 6.62 -17.31 8.09
CA SER A 57 6.59 -18.75 7.83
C SER A 57 7.26 -19.14 6.51
N GLY A 58 7.56 -18.17 5.65
CA GLY A 58 8.09 -18.42 4.31
C GLY A 58 7.03 -18.86 3.30
N PHE A 59 5.75 -18.54 3.54
CA PHE A 59 4.63 -18.92 2.69
C PHE A 59 4.69 -18.28 1.29
N TYR A 60 5.18 -17.04 1.20
CA TYR A 60 5.25 -16.30 -0.07
C TYR A 60 6.46 -16.70 -0.90
N THR A 61 6.26 -16.75 -2.22
CA THR A 61 7.29 -17.16 -3.17
C THR A 61 8.43 -16.12 -3.21
N PRO A 62 9.71 -16.55 -3.18
CA PRO A 62 10.84 -15.67 -3.48
C PRO A 62 10.68 -15.03 -4.85
N GLY A 63 10.91 -13.72 -4.94
CA GLY A 63 10.45 -12.92 -6.05
C GLY A 63 11.50 -12.49 -7.06
N THR A 64 11.00 -11.98 -8.19
CA THR A 64 11.74 -11.20 -9.18
C THR A 64 11.68 -9.71 -8.90
N VAL A 65 10.63 -9.25 -8.21
CA VAL A 65 10.45 -7.85 -7.85
C VAL A 65 11.06 -7.56 -6.49
N GLY A 66 11.59 -6.35 -6.34
CA GLY A 66 12.15 -5.85 -5.10
C GLY A 66 11.16 -4.93 -4.37
N PHE A 67 11.45 -4.67 -3.10
CA PHE A 67 10.80 -3.62 -2.31
C PHE A 67 11.72 -3.24 -1.15
N ASP A 68 11.92 -1.94 -0.93
CA ASP A 68 12.64 -1.41 0.23
C ASP A 68 11.69 -0.57 1.07
N PRO A 69 11.30 -1.03 2.29
CA PRO A 69 10.38 -0.27 3.13
C PRO A 69 10.99 1.04 3.64
N ALA A 70 12.31 1.23 3.57
CA ALA A 70 12.97 2.46 3.98
C ALA A 70 13.16 3.46 2.82
N SER A 71 12.86 3.06 1.58
CA SER A 71 13.05 3.90 0.39
C SER A 71 12.15 3.43 -0.76
N ASP A 72 10.89 3.83 -0.74
CA ASP A 72 9.93 3.45 -1.78
C ASP A 72 10.35 3.98 -3.17
N PRO A 73 10.42 3.14 -4.21
CA PRO A 73 10.81 3.54 -5.56
C PRO A 73 9.64 4.10 -6.39
N PHE A 74 8.40 4.04 -5.92
CA PHE A 74 7.23 4.49 -6.67
C PHE A 74 7.30 6.00 -6.91
N PRO A 75 7.09 6.53 -8.12
CA PRO A 75 7.32 7.95 -8.41
C PRO A 75 6.58 8.93 -7.49
N GLY A 76 5.32 8.63 -7.14
CA GLY A 76 4.54 9.44 -6.19
C GLY A 76 4.96 9.30 -4.72
N MET A 77 5.81 8.34 -4.39
CA MET A 77 6.32 8.05 -3.04
C MET A 77 7.84 7.97 -3.01
N LEU A 78 8.54 8.58 -3.99
CA LEU A 78 9.97 8.33 -4.20
C LEU A 78 10.79 8.70 -2.96
N GLY A 79 11.48 7.71 -2.40
CA GLY A 79 12.30 7.85 -1.19
C GLY A 79 11.49 7.87 0.12
N HIS A 80 10.21 7.51 0.10
CA HIS A 80 9.40 7.40 1.31
C HIS A 80 9.89 6.25 2.21
N ASP A 81 10.09 6.56 3.49
CA ASP A 81 10.46 5.59 4.52
C ASP A 81 9.22 5.17 5.32
N TRP A 82 8.62 4.05 4.93
CA TRP A 82 7.49 3.43 5.63
C TRP A 82 7.89 2.97 7.04
N THR A 83 9.17 2.62 7.24
CA THR A 83 9.70 2.23 8.55
C THR A 83 9.85 3.41 9.49
N ALA A 84 9.69 4.66 9.03
CA ALA A 84 9.66 5.87 9.84
C ALA A 84 8.25 6.41 10.08
N SER A 85 7.23 5.92 9.37
CA SER A 85 5.84 6.34 9.60
C SER A 85 5.39 6.00 11.03
N TYR A 86 4.49 6.81 11.62
CA TYR A 86 3.83 6.55 12.91
C TYR A 86 4.77 6.34 14.12
N GLN A 87 5.99 6.88 14.10
CA GLN A 87 6.89 6.84 15.26
C GLN A 87 6.36 7.60 16.48
N ASP A 88 5.43 8.54 16.28
CA ASP A 88 4.73 9.28 17.33
C ASP A 88 3.71 8.43 18.09
N LYS A 89 3.34 7.25 17.56
CA LYS A 89 2.36 6.35 18.19
C LYS A 89 3.05 5.35 19.12
N PRO A 90 2.37 4.95 20.21
CA PRO A 90 2.86 3.87 21.04
C PRO A 90 2.96 2.57 20.22
N ALA A 91 3.98 1.75 20.52
CA ALA A 91 4.15 0.43 19.91
C ALA A 91 4.05 -0.63 21.02
N ALA A 92 2.89 -1.28 21.11
CA ALA A 92 2.67 -2.41 22.01
C ALA A 92 3.35 -3.69 21.50
N LEU A 93 3.50 -3.81 20.18
CA LEU A 93 4.13 -4.95 19.51
C LEU A 93 5.33 -4.48 18.67
N ALA A 94 6.38 -5.29 18.62
CA ALA A 94 7.51 -5.03 17.75
C ALA A 94 7.17 -5.37 16.29
N ILE A 95 7.82 -4.67 15.36
CA ILE A 95 7.87 -5.08 13.96
C ILE A 95 8.98 -6.14 13.84
N PRO A 96 8.69 -7.32 13.26
CA PRO A 96 9.71 -8.33 13.03
C PRO A 96 10.85 -7.82 12.13
N ALA A 97 12.10 -8.10 12.50
CA ALA A 97 13.28 -7.65 11.75
C ALA A 97 13.25 -8.01 10.25
N PRO A 98 12.82 -9.21 9.81
CA PRO A 98 12.75 -9.55 8.39
C PRO A 98 11.78 -8.69 7.56
N LEU A 99 10.86 -7.96 8.20
CA LEU A 99 9.93 -7.03 7.53
C LEU A 99 10.51 -5.62 7.42
N LEU A 100 11.59 -5.31 8.14
CA LEU A 100 12.35 -4.05 8.02
C LEU A 100 13.44 -4.11 6.95
N GLU A 101 13.83 -5.32 6.54
CA GLU A 101 14.88 -5.54 5.54
C GLU A 101 14.34 -5.37 4.12
N ALA A 102 15.13 -4.76 3.23
CA ALA A 102 14.80 -4.68 1.82
C ALA A 102 14.79 -6.08 1.18
N VAL A 103 13.78 -6.35 0.35
CA VAL A 103 13.75 -7.52 -0.54
C VAL A 103 14.40 -7.10 -1.86
N ALA A 104 15.50 -7.76 -2.21
CA ALA A 104 16.19 -7.52 -3.46
C ALA A 104 15.35 -7.98 -4.66
N GLY A 105 15.40 -7.21 -5.75
CA GLY A 105 14.73 -7.54 -7.00
C GLY A 105 14.60 -6.31 -7.89
N ILE A 106 13.91 -6.49 -9.01
CA ILE A 106 13.62 -5.41 -9.96
C ILE A 106 12.59 -4.48 -9.32
N GLN A 107 12.88 -3.19 -9.24
CA GLN A 107 11.89 -2.20 -8.82
C GLN A 107 10.98 -1.90 -10.02
N PRO A 108 9.67 -2.19 -9.92
CA PRO A 108 8.75 -1.88 -11.01
C PRO A 108 8.71 -0.36 -11.21
N GLN A 109 9.03 0.08 -12.42
CA GLN A 109 8.94 1.50 -12.77
C GLN A 109 7.59 1.75 -13.44
N SER A 110 6.83 2.75 -12.95
CA SER A 110 5.68 3.27 -13.69
C SER A 110 6.21 4.15 -14.82
N SER A 111 6.23 3.63 -16.05
CA SER A 111 6.60 4.40 -17.24
C SER A 111 5.40 5.15 -17.86
N VAL A 112 4.22 5.09 -17.23
CA VAL A 112 2.95 5.53 -17.82
C VAL A 112 2.60 6.98 -17.46
N GLU A 113 3.30 7.59 -16.50
CA GLU A 113 2.96 8.92 -15.97
C GLU A 113 3.09 10.07 -16.97
N ALA A 114 3.93 9.94 -18.00
CA ALA A 114 4.11 11.03 -18.96
C ALA A 114 2.89 11.23 -19.88
N GLU A 115 2.04 10.20 -20.06
CA GLU A 115 0.94 10.22 -21.03
C GLU A 115 -0.34 9.56 -20.49
N SER A 116 -0.63 9.67 -19.20
CA SER A 116 -1.92 9.22 -18.65
C SER A 116 -2.49 10.17 -17.59
N GLU A 117 -3.80 10.29 -17.57
CA GLU A 117 -4.57 10.95 -16.51
C GLU A 117 -5.48 9.90 -15.87
N GLU A 118 -5.41 9.75 -14.54
CA GLU A 118 -6.13 8.72 -13.77
C GLU A 118 -5.92 7.27 -14.26
N GLY A 119 -4.74 6.97 -14.84
CA GLY A 119 -4.44 5.66 -15.42
C GLY A 119 -5.08 5.42 -16.80
N ILE A 120 -5.76 6.42 -17.36
CA ILE A 120 -6.26 6.43 -18.73
C ILE A 120 -5.22 7.14 -19.61
N PRO A 121 -4.74 6.54 -20.71
CA PRO A 121 -3.82 7.22 -21.61
C PRO A 121 -4.40 8.57 -22.09
N LEU A 122 -3.60 9.64 -22.13
CA LEU A 122 -4.07 11.01 -22.43
C LEU A 122 -4.86 11.08 -23.74
N HIS A 123 -4.43 10.36 -24.79
CA HIS A 123 -5.16 10.33 -26.07
C HIS A 123 -6.57 9.74 -25.95
N ILE A 124 -6.83 8.87 -24.96
CA ILE A 124 -8.16 8.34 -24.65
C ILE A 124 -8.95 9.38 -23.83
N VAL A 125 -8.31 10.08 -22.89
CA VAL A 125 -8.95 11.17 -22.14
C VAL A 125 -9.39 12.30 -23.07
N GLU A 126 -8.54 12.69 -24.02
CA GLU A 126 -8.86 13.68 -25.05
C GLU A 126 -10.06 13.25 -25.91
N GLN A 127 -10.11 11.96 -26.29
CA GLN A 127 -11.25 11.41 -27.03
C GLN A 127 -12.55 11.42 -26.21
N LEU A 128 -12.47 11.07 -24.92
CA LEU A 128 -13.63 11.10 -24.02
C LEU A 128 -14.14 12.52 -23.79
N ASN A 129 -13.23 13.48 -23.57
CA ASN A 129 -13.57 14.89 -23.41
C ASN A 129 -14.19 15.48 -24.68
N ALA A 130 -13.71 15.11 -25.87
CA ALA A 130 -14.29 15.55 -27.14
C ALA A 130 -15.70 14.98 -27.41
N LEU A 131 -16.07 13.88 -26.74
CA LEU A 131 -17.40 13.26 -26.81
C LEU A 131 -18.34 13.75 -25.70
N ARG A 132 -17.83 14.47 -24.69
CA ARG A 132 -18.64 15.00 -23.59
C ARG A 132 -19.47 16.17 -24.13
N GLU A 133 -20.79 16.06 -24.05
CA GLU A 133 -21.67 17.21 -24.27
C GLU A 133 -21.41 18.24 -23.15
N PRO A 134 -21.39 19.55 -23.47
CA PRO A 134 -21.21 20.58 -22.44
C PRO A 134 -22.33 20.46 -21.40
N ASP A 135 -21.95 20.45 -20.12
CA ASP A 135 -22.91 20.44 -19.02
C ASP A 135 -23.56 21.84 -18.97
N PRO A 136 -24.88 21.96 -19.21
CA PRO A 136 -25.54 23.27 -19.26
C PRO A 136 -25.52 24.02 -17.91
N ASP A 137 -25.10 23.37 -16.82
CA ASP A 137 -25.11 23.92 -15.46
C ASP A 137 -23.72 24.37 -14.94
N GLU A 138 -22.64 24.28 -15.74
CA GLU A 138 -21.27 24.71 -15.32
C GLU A 138 -20.98 26.22 -15.53
N GLU A 139 -21.91 27.04 -16.06
CA GLU A 139 -21.65 28.47 -16.38
C GLU A 139 -21.74 29.48 -15.22
N ASP A 140 -22.11 29.08 -13.98
CA ASP A 140 -22.50 30.03 -12.93
C ASP A 140 -21.54 30.18 -11.72
N GLU A 141 -20.27 29.77 -11.80
CA GLU A 141 -19.30 29.99 -10.71
C GLU A 141 -18.01 30.73 -11.15
N GLU A 142 -18.11 31.91 -11.77
CA GLU A 142 -17.14 33.01 -11.54
C GLU A 142 -17.81 34.37 -11.81
N ALA A 143 -18.15 35.10 -10.73
CA ALA A 143 -18.49 36.53 -10.74
C ALA A 143 -17.63 37.29 -9.73
#